data_AF-A0A7S4FBR2-F1
#
_entry.id   AF-A0A7S4FBR2-F1
#
_cell.length_a   1.000
_cell.length_b   1.000
_cell.length_c   1.000
_cell.angle_alpha   90.00
_cell.angle_beta   90.00
_cell.angle_gamma   90.00
#
_symmetry.space_group_name_H-M   'P 1'
#
loop_
_entity.id
_entity.type
_entity.pdbx_description
1 polymer ?
#
loop_
_entity_poly.entity_id
_entity_poly.type
_entity_poly.pdbx_seq_one_letter_code
_entity_poly.pdbx_strand_id
1 'polypeptide(L)'
;GYQPTLGMRQNVLHVFDQTNTTNWYHPLGFAYGPDGVYGDNVELERAVPAIGNPDSDCADTYSCDCPQYKLNGENLVTDETDPEDFGLDEYEGFWFSGGRDEWIDAGNFTVEVNITDDSTNEIFAFCHIHNQMSFRIKILNAEGEMKNSVTEIEIPYEYVERDDFDVNCGTFNV
;
A
#
# COMPACT_ATOMS: atom_id res chain seq x y z
N GLY A 1 -4.15 1.75 18.50
CA GLY A 1 -4.27 2.52 17.23
C GLY A 1 -5.58 2.18 16.56
N TYR A 2 -6.20 3.11 15.84
CA TYR A 2 -7.44 2.81 15.12
C TYR A 2 -7.12 2.16 13.78
N GLN A 3 -7.71 1.00 13.52
CA GLN A 3 -7.61 0.33 12.23
C GLN A 3 -8.93 0.44 11.46
N PRO A 4 -9.05 1.40 10.53
CA PRO A 4 -10.20 1.39 9.63
C PRO A 4 -10.10 0.16 8.72
N THR A 5 -11.21 -0.54 8.55
CA THR A 5 -11.42 -1.30 7.32
C THR A 5 -11.90 -0.33 6.26
N LEU A 6 -11.10 -0.15 5.21
CA LEU A 6 -11.47 0.67 4.05
C LEU A 6 -12.22 -0.20 3.03
N GLY A 7 -13.22 0.37 2.37
CA GLY A 7 -13.84 -0.22 1.20
C GLY A 7 -13.36 0.46 -0.08
N MET A 8 -12.76 -0.28 -1.00
CA MET A 8 -12.38 0.20 -2.32
C MET A 8 -13.28 -0.45 -3.37
N ARG A 9 -13.94 0.35 -4.21
CA ARG A 9 -14.65 -0.19 -5.38
C ARG A 9 -13.65 -0.75 -6.39
N GLN A 10 -13.94 -1.93 -6.91
CA GLN A 10 -13.21 -2.55 -8.01
C GLN A 10 -13.32 -1.69 -9.29
N ASN A 11 -12.30 -1.76 -10.17
CA ASN A 11 -12.22 -1.01 -11.42
C ASN A 11 -12.32 0.51 -11.23
N VAL A 12 -11.92 0.99 -10.05
CA VAL A 12 -11.81 2.41 -9.72
C VAL A 12 -10.39 2.65 -9.26
N LEU A 13 -9.74 3.65 -9.86
CA LEU A 13 -8.46 4.14 -9.40
C LEU A 13 -8.65 4.87 -8.07
N HIS A 14 -8.04 4.35 -7.00
CA HIS A 14 -7.99 5.02 -5.71
C HIS A 14 -6.61 5.65 -5.53
N VAL A 15 -6.59 6.85 -4.95
CA VAL A 15 -5.36 7.60 -4.69
C VAL A 15 -5.16 7.72 -3.19
N PHE A 16 -4.06 7.16 -2.69
CA PHE A 16 -3.61 7.32 -1.32
C PHE A 16 -2.68 8.52 -1.24
N ASP A 17 -3.15 9.56 -0.56
CA ASP A 17 -2.42 10.81 -0.35
C ASP A 17 -1.36 10.63 0.75
N GLN A 18 -0.08 10.69 0.36
CA GLN A 18 1.06 10.64 1.29
C GLN A 18 1.73 12.00 1.47
N THR A 19 1.06 13.12 1.17
CA THR A 19 1.63 14.47 1.25
C THR A 19 1.85 14.97 2.67
N ASN A 20 1.16 14.40 3.67
CA ASN A 20 1.35 14.82 5.05
C ASN A 20 2.75 14.42 5.54
N THR A 21 3.44 15.34 6.22
CA THR A 21 4.80 15.15 6.74
C THR A 21 4.95 13.98 7.70
N THR A 22 3.86 13.50 8.29
CA THR A 22 3.86 12.27 9.12
C THR A 22 3.97 10.98 8.31
N ASN A 23 3.86 11.02 6.97
CA ASN A 23 4.13 9.88 6.08
C ASN A 23 5.62 9.71 5.78
N TRP A 24 6.48 10.64 6.22
CA TRP A 24 7.91 10.46 6.10
C TRP A 24 8.33 9.15 6.79
N TYR A 25 9.09 8.31 6.09
CA TYR A 25 9.50 6.97 6.55
C TYR A 25 8.34 5.95 6.67
N HIS A 26 7.18 6.23 6.07
CA HIS A 26 6.00 5.36 6.08
C HIS A 26 5.35 5.24 4.69
N PRO A 27 6.04 4.66 3.68
CA PRO A 27 5.39 4.33 2.41
C PRO A 27 4.29 3.31 2.60
N LEU A 28 3.27 3.39 1.75
CA LEU A 28 2.25 2.37 1.70
C LEU A 28 2.63 1.26 0.72
N GLY A 29 3.00 0.09 1.23
CA GLY A 29 2.99 -1.15 0.48
C GLY A 29 1.59 -1.76 0.43
N PHE A 30 1.34 -2.66 -0.52
CA PHE A 30 0.07 -3.37 -0.68
C PHE A 30 0.30 -4.86 -0.86
N ALA A 31 -0.43 -5.69 -0.13
CA ALA A 31 -0.25 -7.13 -0.14
C ALA A 31 -1.57 -7.90 -0.03
N TYR A 32 -1.55 -9.18 -0.36
CA TYR A 32 -2.70 -10.08 -0.20
C TYR A 32 -2.86 -10.60 1.26
N GLY A 33 -1.96 -10.20 2.16
CA GLY A 33 -2.02 -10.49 3.60
C GLY A 33 -1.37 -9.35 4.41
N PRO A 34 -1.58 -9.30 5.73
CA PRO A 34 -1.04 -8.23 6.57
C PRO A 34 0.49 -8.23 6.60
N ASP A 35 1.07 -7.03 6.69
CA ASP A 35 2.49 -6.73 6.83
C ASP A 35 3.36 -7.12 5.63
N GLY A 36 2.77 -7.52 4.49
CA GLY A 36 3.49 -7.80 3.24
C GLY A 36 4.74 -8.65 3.46
N VAL A 37 5.89 -8.17 2.95
CA VAL A 37 7.21 -8.80 3.15
C VAL A 37 7.53 -9.12 4.61
N TYR A 38 7.12 -8.29 5.59
CA TYR A 38 7.39 -8.56 7.01
C TYR A 38 6.51 -9.66 7.60
N GLY A 39 5.37 -9.95 6.97
CA GLY A 39 4.46 -11.03 7.33
C GLY A 39 4.65 -12.30 6.50
N ASP A 40 5.70 -12.38 5.67
CA ASP A 40 5.88 -13.42 4.64
C ASP A 40 4.67 -13.54 3.69
N ASN A 41 3.97 -12.43 3.45
CA ASN A 41 2.80 -12.36 2.58
C ASN A 41 3.18 -11.84 1.19
N VAL A 42 2.48 -12.37 0.18
CA VAL A 42 2.67 -11.96 -1.21
C VAL A 42 2.21 -10.52 -1.41
N GLU A 43 3.07 -9.69 -1.98
CA GLU A 43 2.79 -8.29 -2.30
C GLU A 43 2.09 -8.14 -3.66
N LEU A 44 1.47 -6.99 -3.86
CA LEU A 44 0.94 -6.59 -5.16
C LEU A 44 2.07 -6.00 -5.98
N GLU A 45 2.47 -6.72 -7.03
CA GLU A 45 3.57 -6.33 -7.94
C GLU A 45 3.17 -6.60 -9.39
N ARG A 46 3.81 -5.94 -10.36
CA ARG A 46 3.41 -5.96 -11.77
C ARG A 46 3.43 -7.38 -12.37
N ALA A 47 4.30 -8.25 -11.86
CA ALA A 47 4.45 -9.63 -12.30
C ALA A 47 3.83 -10.67 -11.36
N VAL A 48 3.05 -10.25 -10.36
CA VAL A 48 2.46 -11.14 -9.35
C VAL A 48 0.94 -11.21 -9.53
N PRO A 49 0.40 -12.32 -10.06
CA PRO A 49 -1.04 -12.51 -10.19
C PRO A 49 -1.76 -12.47 -8.86
N ALA A 50 -3.05 -12.15 -8.91
CA ALA A 50 -3.93 -12.30 -7.74
C ALA A 50 -3.92 -13.74 -7.22
N ILE A 51 -3.87 -13.92 -5.89
CA ILE A 51 -3.85 -15.25 -5.27
C ILE A 51 -5.05 -16.11 -5.70
N GLY A 52 -6.20 -15.49 -5.96
CA GLY A 52 -7.40 -16.17 -6.44
C GLY A 52 -7.40 -16.48 -7.95
N ASN A 53 -6.42 -16.00 -8.70
CA ASN A 53 -6.25 -16.17 -10.14
C ASN A 53 -4.75 -16.36 -10.50
N PRO A 54 -4.09 -17.42 -9.98
CA PRO A 54 -2.64 -17.60 -10.13
C PRO A 54 -2.20 -17.92 -11.57
N ASP A 55 -3.13 -18.36 -12.42
CA ASP A 55 -2.87 -18.72 -13.82
C ASP A 55 -3.07 -17.52 -14.78
N SER A 56 -3.27 -16.30 -14.27
CA SER A 56 -3.40 -15.10 -15.09
C SER A 56 -2.14 -14.84 -15.92
N ASP A 57 -2.33 -14.40 -17.16
CA ASP A 57 -1.26 -13.99 -18.07
C ASP A 57 -0.73 -12.57 -17.78
N CYS A 58 -1.26 -11.91 -16.76
CA CYS A 58 -0.81 -10.59 -16.35
C CYS A 58 0.69 -10.56 -15.98
N ALA A 59 1.20 -11.68 -15.44
CA ALA A 59 2.61 -11.80 -15.04
C ALA A 59 3.57 -11.74 -16.24
N ASP A 60 3.16 -12.33 -17.37
CA ASP A 60 3.98 -12.37 -18.60
C ASP A 60 4.07 -10.98 -19.27
N THR A 61 3.16 -10.07 -18.92
CA THR A 61 3.01 -8.75 -19.53
C THR A 61 3.24 -7.60 -18.56
N TYR A 62 3.61 -7.91 -17.30
CA TYR A 62 3.80 -6.95 -16.21
C TYR A 62 2.56 -6.04 -16.01
N SER A 63 1.38 -6.64 -16.17
CA SER A 63 0.09 -5.94 -16.13
C SER A 63 -0.78 -6.37 -14.94
N CYS A 64 -0.24 -7.12 -13.98
CA CYS A 64 -0.97 -7.45 -12.77
C CYS A 64 -1.29 -6.20 -11.96
N ASP A 65 -2.37 -6.25 -11.18
CA ASP A 65 -2.76 -5.16 -10.30
C ASP A 65 -1.62 -4.87 -9.30
N CYS A 66 -1.08 -3.66 -9.34
CA CYS A 66 0.02 -3.21 -8.49
C CYS A 66 -0.16 -1.74 -8.10
N PRO A 67 0.44 -1.28 -6.99
CA PRO A 67 0.50 0.14 -6.69
C PRO A 67 1.33 0.88 -7.74
N GLN A 68 1.05 2.17 -7.92
CA GLN A 68 1.84 3.06 -8.78
C GLN A 68 2.24 4.28 -7.95
N TYR A 69 3.54 4.42 -7.70
CA TYR A 69 4.07 5.52 -6.90
C TYR A 69 4.31 6.74 -7.77
N LYS A 70 3.91 7.90 -7.26
CA LYS A 70 4.03 9.17 -7.97
C LYS A 70 4.61 10.25 -7.10
N LEU A 71 5.37 11.14 -7.74
CA LEU A 71 5.84 12.40 -7.16
C LEU A 71 5.32 13.55 -8.02
N ASN A 72 4.58 14.46 -7.38
CA ASN A 72 3.96 15.61 -8.05
C ASN A 72 3.07 15.24 -9.25
N GLY A 73 2.46 14.05 -9.20
CA GLY A 73 1.59 13.49 -10.24
C GLY A 73 2.31 12.71 -11.35
N GLU A 74 3.64 12.69 -11.34
CA GLU A 74 4.46 11.95 -12.31
C GLU A 74 4.81 10.56 -11.76
N ASN A 75 4.79 9.53 -12.60
CA ASN A 75 5.20 8.17 -12.23
C ASN A 75 6.67 8.15 -11.82
N LEU A 76 6.95 7.40 -10.76
CA LEU A 76 8.32 7.18 -10.27
C LEU A 76 9.00 5.95 -10.89
N VAL A 77 8.30 5.20 -11.76
CA VAL A 77 8.88 4.10 -12.54
C VAL A 77 10.03 4.62 -13.40
N THR A 78 11.18 3.95 -13.37
CA THR A 78 12.37 4.30 -14.16
C THR A 78 12.72 3.26 -15.22
N ASP A 79 12.31 2.00 -15.05
CA ASP A 79 12.43 0.91 -16.01
C ASP A 79 11.12 0.14 -16.18
N GLU A 80 10.37 0.47 -17.24
CA GLU A 80 9.12 -0.21 -17.58
C GLU A 80 9.28 -1.71 -17.90
N THR A 81 10.52 -2.17 -18.16
CA THR A 81 10.85 -3.56 -18.45
C THR A 81 11.22 -4.36 -17.20
N ASP A 82 11.38 -3.71 -16.06
CA ASP A 82 11.58 -4.37 -14.78
C ASP A 82 10.22 -4.75 -14.16
N PRO A 83 9.93 -6.04 -13.92
CA PRO A 83 8.70 -6.47 -13.26
C PRO A 83 8.53 -5.96 -11.83
N GLU A 84 9.63 -5.61 -11.16
CA GLU A 84 9.64 -5.14 -9.77
C GLU A 84 9.57 -3.60 -9.69
N ASP A 85 9.79 -2.90 -10.81
CA ASP A 85 9.71 -1.44 -10.81
C ASP A 85 8.27 -0.95 -11.03
N PHE A 86 7.67 -0.50 -9.93
CA PHE A 86 6.42 0.26 -9.90
C PHE A 86 6.60 1.63 -9.21
N GLY A 87 7.85 2.10 -9.12
CA GLY A 87 8.26 3.40 -8.58
C GLY A 87 8.47 3.46 -7.06
N LEU A 88 8.43 2.33 -6.38
CA LEU A 88 8.67 2.26 -4.93
C LEU A 88 10.13 2.61 -4.60
N ASP A 89 11.11 2.01 -5.28
CA ASP A 89 12.53 2.24 -5.04
C ASP A 89 12.91 3.73 -5.11
N GLU A 90 12.38 4.45 -6.09
CA GLU A 90 12.56 5.89 -6.24
C GLU A 90 11.92 6.67 -5.10
N TYR A 91 10.72 6.28 -4.65
CA TYR A 91 10.10 6.85 -3.45
C TYR A 91 11.03 6.65 -2.25
N GLU A 92 11.47 5.41 -2.00
CA GLU A 92 12.32 5.08 -0.85
C GLU A 92 13.68 5.78 -0.92
N GLY A 93 14.20 5.97 -2.13
CA GLY A 93 15.43 6.68 -2.43
C GLY A 93 15.44 8.10 -1.88
N PHE A 94 14.31 8.82 -1.92
CA PHE A 94 14.19 10.15 -1.31
C PHE A 94 14.36 10.13 0.21
N TRP A 95 13.97 9.04 0.90
CA TRP A 95 14.24 8.94 2.34
C TRP A 95 15.71 8.64 2.62
N PHE A 96 16.26 7.62 1.96
CA PHE A 96 17.59 7.09 2.28
C PHE A 96 18.71 8.05 1.93
N SER A 97 18.50 8.93 0.94
CA SER A 97 19.52 9.86 0.47
C SER A 97 19.48 11.23 1.14
N GLY A 98 18.30 11.73 1.50
CA GLY A 98 18.11 13.15 1.86
C GLY A 98 17.58 13.46 3.26
N GLY A 99 17.06 12.46 3.98
CA GLY A 99 16.41 12.68 5.27
C GLY A 99 15.05 13.38 5.17
N ARG A 100 14.52 13.83 6.31
CA ARG A 100 13.13 14.31 6.43
C ARG A 100 12.84 15.56 5.61
N ASP A 101 13.69 16.57 5.73
CA ASP A 101 13.44 17.86 5.09
C ASP A 101 13.52 17.74 3.57
N GLU A 102 14.47 16.96 3.03
CA GLU A 102 14.55 16.71 1.58
C GLU A 102 13.33 15.92 1.06
N TRP A 103 12.81 14.96 1.82
CA TRP A 103 11.57 14.27 1.45
C TRP A 103 10.37 15.21 1.45
N ILE A 104 10.27 16.11 2.44
CA ILE A 104 9.22 17.14 2.49
C ILE A 104 9.35 18.09 1.30
N ASP A 105 10.58 18.53 0.99
CA ASP A 105 10.87 19.48 -0.08
C ASP A 105 10.75 18.85 -1.49
N ALA A 106 10.85 17.52 -1.62
CA ALA A 106 10.66 16.80 -2.88
C ALA A 106 9.24 17.00 -3.44
N GLY A 107 8.24 17.11 -2.56
CA GLY A 107 6.88 17.50 -2.89
C GLY A 107 5.85 16.43 -2.59
N ASN A 108 4.87 16.30 -3.49
CA ASN A 108 3.64 15.58 -3.21
C ASN A 108 3.73 14.12 -3.64
N PHE A 109 3.95 13.23 -2.67
CA PHE A 109 3.89 11.79 -2.88
C PHE A 109 2.46 11.26 -2.84
N THR A 110 2.12 10.39 -3.78
CA THR A 110 0.87 9.64 -3.80
C THR A 110 1.10 8.21 -4.27
N VAL A 111 0.27 7.28 -3.80
CA VAL A 111 0.23 5.91 -4.32
C VAL A 111 -1.13 5.65 -4.93
N GLU A 112 -1.16 5.27 -6.19
CA GLU A 112 -2.39 4.92 -6.88
C GLU A 112 -2.57 3.41 -6.94
N VAL A 113 -3.76 2.92 -6.64
CA VAL A 113 -4.09 1.49 -6.71
C VAL A 113 -5.41 1.31 -7.43
N ASN A 114 -5.43 0.44 -8.43
CA ASN A 114 -6.64 0.00 -9.10
C ASN A 114 -6.67 -1.53 -9.09
N ILE A 115 -7.68 -2.10 -8.45
CA ILE A 115 -7.89 -3.54 -8.44
C ILE A 115 -8.89 -3.88 -9.53
N THR A 116 -8.45 -4.62 -10.52
CA THR A 116 -9.23 -5.04 -11.68
C THR A 116 -9.53 -6.53 -11.65
N ASP A 117 -8.68 -7.37 -11.04
CA ASP A 117 -8.87 -8.82 -10.98
C ASP A 117 -10.09 -9.20 -10.13
N ASP A 118 -11.03 -9.94 -10.74
CA ASP A 118 -12.28 -10.35 -10.12
C ASP A 118 -12.11 -11.32 -8.95
N SER A 119 -10.99 -12.02 -8.86
CA SER A 119 -10.69 -12.95 -7.77
C SER A 119 -10.23 -12.25 -6.49
N THR A 120 -9.82 -10.98 -6.57
CA THR A 120 -9.39 -10.19 -5.42
C THR A 120 -10.60 -9.69 -4.63
N ASN A 121 -10.69 -10.10 -3.35
CA ASN A 121 -11.77 -9.73 -2.43
C ASN A 121 -11.29 -8.83 -1.28
N GLU A 122 -10.03 -8.98 -0.87
CA GLU A 122 -9.39 -8.13 0.13
C GLU A 122 -7.90 -8.02 -0.17
N ILE A 123 -7.32 -6.88 0.22
CA ILE A 123 -5.89 -6.62 0.27
C ILE A 123 -5.59 -5.88 1.58
N PHE A 124 -4.32 -5.74 1.89
CA PHE A 124 -3.83 -5.00 3.06
C PHE A 124 -2.87 -3.94 2.58
N ALA A 125 -3.11 -2.70 2.99
CA ALA A 125 -2.09 -1.68 2.91
C ALA A 125 -1.24 -1.78 4.17
N PHE A 126 0.07 -1.64 4.06
CA PHE A 126 1.00 -1.75 5.18
C PHE A 126 2.15 -0.76 5.03
N CYS A 127 2.93 -0.54 6.10
CA CYS A 127 4.13 0.27 5.98
C CYS A 127 5.26 -0.58 5.39
N HIS A 128 5.82 -0.18 4.25
CA HIS A 128 6.92 -0.94 3.62
C HIS A 128 8.24 -0.90 4.42
N ILE A 129 8.34 -0.07 5.46
CA ILE A 129 9.53 0.07 6.33
C ILE A 129 9.34 -0.51 7.75
N HIS A 130 8.11 -0.51 8.26
CA HIS A 130 7.82 -0.89 9.64
C HIS A 130 6.76 -1.98 9.68
N ASN A 131 7.04 -3.06 10.42
CA ASN A 131 6.05 -4.10 10.67
C ASN A 131 4.93 -3.62 11.60
N GLN A 132 3.88 -4.42 11.73
CA GLN A 132 2.73 -4.16 12.60
C GLN A 132 1.94 -2.88 12.26
N MET A 133 2.01 -2.45 10.99
CA MET A 133 1.39 -1.21 10.50
C MET A 133 0.45 -1.44 9.33
N SER A 134 -0.32 -2.54 9.36
CA SER A 134 -1.30 -2.83 8.32
C SER A 134 -2.67 -2.16 8.53
N PHE A 135 -3.43 -1.96 7.47
CA PHE A 135 -4.88 -1.82 7.55
C PHE A 135 -5.55 -2.58 6.41
N ARG A 136 -6.76 -3.06 6.70
CA ARG A 136 -7.51 -3.90 5.76
C ARG A 136 -8.25 -3.05 4.74
N ILE A 137 -8.23 -3.52 3.49
CA ILE A 137 -9.00 -2.98 2.39
C ILE A 137 -9.89 -4.09 1.83
N LYS A 138 -11.21 -3.90 1.85
CA LYS A 138 -12.17 -4.78 1.20
C LYS A 138 -12.47 -4.29 -0.21
N ILE A 139 -12.44 -5.19 -1.18
CA ILE A 139 -12.80 -4.89 -2.57
C ILE A 139 -14.31 -5.05 -2.74
N LEU A 140 -14.94 -3.92 -3.05
CA LEU A 140 -16.37 -3.80 -3.26
C LEU A 140 -16.70 -3.95 -4.75
N ASN A 141 -17.90 -4.42 -5.06
CA ASN A 141 -18.42 -4.38 -6.43
C ASN A 141 -18.68 -2.94 -6.90
N ALA A 142 -19.14 -2.78 -8.14
CA ALA A 142 -19.42 -1.47 -8.74
C ALA A 142 -20.48 -0.66 -7.95
N GLU A 143 -21.43 -1.35 -7.33
CA GLU A 143 -22.49 -0.78 -6.50
C GLU A 143 -21.99 -0.36 -5.10
N GLY A 144 -20.76 -0.74 -4.71
CA GLY A 144 -20.19 -0.47 -3.38
C GLY A 144 -20.59 -1.50 -2.32
N GLU A 145 -21.00 -2.69 -2.73
CA GLU A 145 -21.35 -3.81 -1.87
C GLU A 145 -20.20 -4.83 -1.80
N MET A 146 -20.17 -5.63 -0.73
CA MET A 146 -19.16 -6.69 -0.58
C MET A 146 -19.32 -7.76 -1.66
N LYS A 147 -18.24 -8.08 -2.40
CA LYS A 147 -18.26 -9.09 -3.47
C LYS A 147 -18.64 -10.48 -2.94
N ASN A 148 -18.10 -10.87 -1.78
CA ASN A 148 -18.38 -12.14 -1.11
C ASN A 148 -18.19 -12.04 0.40
N SER A 149 -18.85 -12.92 1.15
CA SER A 149 -18.56 -13.21 2.57
C SER A 149 -17.38 -14.18 2.64
N VAL A 150 -16.15 -13.68 2.46
CA VAL A 150 -14.94 -14.44 2.76
C VAL A 150 -14.62 -14.36 4.25
N THR A 151 -14.09 -15.46 4.82
CA THR A 151 -13.45 -15.41 6.15
C THR A 151 -12.35 -14.38 6.09
N GLU A 152 -12.42 -13.37 6.94
CA GLU A 152 -11.41 -12.32 6.96
C GLU A 152 -10.06 -12.88 7.40
N ILE A 153 -8.99 -12.54 6.66
CA ILE A 153 -7.64 -12.82 7.13
C ILE A 153 -7.40 -12.02 8.42
N GLU A 154 -6.97 -12.73 9.47
CA GLU A 154 -6.67 -12.15 10.79
C GLU A 154 -5.41 -11.29 10.71
N ILE A 155 -5.41 -10.18 11.43
CA ILE A 155 -4.22 -9.37 11.67
C ILE A 155 -3.72 -9.74 13.06
N PRO A 156 -2.55 -10.39 13.17
CA PRO A 156 -2.18 -11.16 14.37
C PRO A 156 -1.62 -10.31 15.51
N TYR A 157 -1.96 -9.03 15.56
CA TYR A 157 -1.46 -8.09 16.55
C TYR A 157 -2.48 -6.98 16.83
N GLU A 158 -2.40 -6.44 18.05
CA GLU A 158 -3.16 -5.27 18.44
C GLU A 158 -2.35 -4.00 18.13
N TYR A 159 -3.02 -2.96 17.66
CA TYR A 159 -2.38 -1.68 17.44
C TYR A 159 -2.13 -0.97 18.77
N VAL A 160 -0.89 -0.58 19.01
CA VAL A 160 -0.52 0.24 20.17
C VAL A 160 -1.35 1.52 20.18
N GLU A 161 -2.07 1.78 21.27
CA GLU A 161 -2.66 3.09 21.53
C GLU A 161 -1.60 4.00 22.15
N ARG A 162 -1.56 5.26 21.70
CA ARG A 162 -0.63 6.24 22.28
C ARG A 162 -1.01 6.44 23.74
N ASP A 163 -0.06 6.28 24.64
CA ASP A 163 -0.31 6.53 26.04
C ASP A 163 -0.23 8.03 26.37
N ASP A 164 -0.57 8.40 27.61
CA ASP A 164 -0.51 9.80 28.06
C ASP A 164 0.92 10.37 28.02
N PHE A 165 1.95 9.54 28.15
CA PHE A 165 3.34 9.98 28.09
C PHE A 165 3.72 10.32 26.64
N ASP A 166 3.43 9.44 25.69
CA ASP A 166 3.60 9.65 24.26
C ASP A 166 2.86 10.90 23.80
N VAL A 167 1.62 11.10 24.25
CA VAL A 167 0.84 12.30 23.92
C VAL A 167 1.48 13.59 24.46
N ASN A 168 2.17 13.53 25.59
CA ASN A 168 2.77 14.70 26.23
C ASN A 168 4.22 14.99 25.81
N CYS A 169 5.00 13.98 25.43
CA CYS A 169 6.42 14.15 25.10
C CYS A 169 6.93 13.37 23.88
N GLY A 170 6.06 12.59 23.23
CA GLY A 170 6.40 11.86 22.00
C GLY A 170 6.34 12.75 20.76
N THR A 171 7.04 12.34 19.70
CA THR A 171 7.07 13.00 18.39
C THR A 171 5.98 12.44 17.45
N PHE A 172 4.77 12.20 17.97
CA PHE A 172 3.72 11.49 17.25
C PHE A 172 2.88 12.38 16.31
N ASN A 173 3.06 13.71 16.33
CA ASN A 173 2.32 14.66 15.48
C ASN A 173 3.21 15.70 14.76
N VAL A 174 4.53 15.50 14.79
CA VAL A 174 5.50 16.49 14.28
C VAL A 174 5.88 16.26 12.83
#